data_AF-A0A9D1MP63-F1
#
_entry.id   AF-A0A9D1MP63-F1
#
_cell.length_a   1.000
_cell.length_b   1.000
_cell.length_c   1.000
_cell.angle_alpha   90.00
_cell.angle_beta   90.00
_cell.angle_gamma   90.00
#
_symmetry.space_group_name_H-M   'P 1'
#
loop_
_entity.id
_entity.type
_entity.pdbx_description
1 polymer ?
#
loop_
_entity_poly.entity_id
_entity_poly.type
_entity_poly.pdbx_seq_one_letter_code
_entity_poly.pdbx_strand_id
1 'polypeptide(L)'
;MLRRAKGRTQQQLSELMGVSVSYIKSTEAGNKPSLKYLFAVVNNCNVSFDWLLIGGRLFASEKDETTLLLDKLRELLNHEDPDIRAWAKVQIKKSFAEYFEE
;
A
#
# COMPACT_ATOMS: atom_id res chain seq x y z
N MET A 1 3.92 -12.61 -9.39
CA MET A 1 5.17 -11.97 -8.91
C MET A 1 5.03 -10.46 -8.97
N LEU A 2 5.39 -9.76 -7.90
CA LEU A 2 5.28 -8.30 -7.72
C LEU A 2 5.84 -7.49 -8.91
N ARG A 3 6.97 -7.94 -9.46
CA ARG A 3 7.61 -7.36 -10.64
C ARG A 3 6.71 -7.32 -11.89
N ARG A 4 6.03 -8.44 -12.18
CA ARG A 4 5.14 -8.56 -13.35
C ARG A 4 3.91 -7.66 -13.21
N ALA A 5 3.37 -7.54 -12.00
CA ALA A 5 2.26 -6.62 -11.70
C ALA A 5 2.63 -5.14 -11.91
N LYS A 6 3.93 -4.80 -11.82
CA LYS A 6 4.47 -3.46 -12.10
C LYS A 6 5.06 -3.32 -13.52
N GLY A 7 4.85 -4.30 -14.41
CA GLY A 7 5.32 -4.26 -15.80
C GLY A 7 6.85 -4.28 -15.98
N ARG A 8 7.62 -4.72 -14.99
CA ARG A 8 9.10 -4.70 -15.03
C ARG A 8 9.70 -6.01 -15.51
N THR A 9 10.88 -5.99 -16.13
CA THR A 9 11.71 -7.17 -16.46
C THR A 9 12.65 -7.56 -15.31
N GLN A 10 13.17 -8.79 -15.27
CA GLN A 10 14.11 -9.23 -14.21
C GLN A 10 15.38 -8.37 -14.19
N GLN A 11 15.83 -7.93 -15.36
CA GLN A 11 16.94 -7.00 -15.54
C GLN A 11 16.65 -5.65 -14.85
N GLN A 12 15.49 -5.05 -15.14
CA GLN A 12 15.09 -3.79 -14.50
C GLN A 12 14.94 -3.92 -12.99
N LEU A 13 14.47 -5.06 -12.49
CA LEU A 13 14.39 -5.30 -11.05
C LEU A 13 15.77 -5.48 -10.42
N SER A 14 16.68 -6.15 -11.12
CA SER A 14 18.07 -6.32 -10.70
C SER A 14 18.76 -4.97 -10.53
N GLU A 15 18.62 -4.06 -11.50
CA GLU A 15 19.13 -2.69 -11.44
C GLU A 15 18.51 -1.89 -10.29
N LEU A 16 17.18 -1.95 -10.14
CA LEU A 16 16.46 -1.26 -9.07
C LEU A 16 16.84 -1.73 -7.66
N MET A 17 17.14 -3.02 -7.51
CA MET A 17 17.43 -3.64 -6.21
C MET A 17 18.94 -3.72 -5.90
N GLY A 18 19.81 -3.39 -6.87
CA GLY A 18 21.25 -3.50 -6.72
C GLY A 18 21.75 -4.93 -6.49
N VAL A 19 21.09 -5.92 -7.09
CA VAL A 19 21.45 -7.36 -6.98
C VAL A 19 21.53 -7.99 -8.36
N SER A 20 22.17 -9.14 -8.52
CA SER A 20 22.29 -9.80 -9.82
C SER A 20 20.94 -10.37 -10.32
N VAL A 21 20.76 -10.43 -11.63
CA VAL A 21 19.58 -11.08 -12.27
C VAL A 21 19.44 -12.53 -11.83
N SER A 22 20.56 -13.25 -11.66
CA SER A 22 20.56 -14.63 -11.16
C SER A 22 19.99 -14.71 -9.74
N TYR A 23 20.29 -13.72 -8.89
CA TYR A 23 19.72 -13.64 -7.55
C TYR A 23 18.21 -13.39 -7.58
N ILE A 24 17.74 -12.48 -8.46
CA ILE A 24 16.31 -12.27 -8.72
C ILE A 24 15.65 -13.56 -9.16
N LYS A 25 16.21 -14.27 -10.14
CA LYS A 25 15.66 -15.53 -10.65
C LYS A 25 15.60 -16.60 -9.56
N SER A 26 16.65 -16.70 -8.74
CA SER A 26 16.74 -17.64 -7.62
C SER A 26 15.67 -17.36 -6.56
N THR A 27 15.47 -16.10 -6.19
CA THR A 27 14.44 -15.70 -5.22
C THR A 27 13.02 -15.84 -5.79
N GLU A 28 12.81 -15.49 -7.06
CA GLU A 28 11.55 -15.71 -7.77
C GLU A 28 11.21 -17.23 -7.91
N ALA A 29 12.22 -18.11 -7.85
CA ALA A 29 12.05 -19.57 -7.84
C ALA A 29 11.80 -20.15 -6.42
N GLY A 30 11.75 -19.32 -5.39
CA GLY A 30 11.43 -19.73 -4.01
C GLY A 30 12.63 -19.90 -3.07
N ASN A 31 13.86 -19.60 -3.52
CA ASN A 31 15.01 -19.60 -2.62
C ASN A 31 14.94 -18.43 -1.62
N LYS A 32 15.41 -18.68 -0.39
CA LYS A 32 15.36 -17.71 0.71
C LYS A 32 16.16 -16.43 0.38
N PRO A 33 15.50 -15.26 0.27
CA PRO A 33 16.19 -13.99 0.09
C PRO A 33 16.91 -13.53 1.37
N SER A 34 17.84 -12.59 1.21
CA SER A 34 18.44 -11.86 2.32
C SER A 34 17.51 -10.78 2.86
N LEU A 35 17.67 -10.42 4.13
CA LEU A 35 16.87 -9.35 4.74
C LEU A 35 17.08 -8.00 4.03
N LYS A 36 18.32 -7.70 3.63
CA LYS A 36 18.66 -6.51 2.83
C LYS A 36 17.84 -6.44 1.52
N TYR A 37 17.68 -7.57 0.83
CA TYR A 37 16.86 -7.64 -0.37
C TYR A 37 15.38 -7.39 -0.07
N LEU A 38 14.84 -7.94 1.03
CA LEU A 38 13.45 -7.70 1.44
C LEU A 38 13.19 -6.21 1.72
N PHE A 39 14.08 -5.53 2.43
CA PHE A 39 14.01 -4.08 2.63
C PHE A 39 14.01 -3.31 1.31
N ALA A 40 14.90 -3.68 0.38
CA ALA A 40 14.94 -3.05 -0.94
C ALA A 40 13.61 -3.23 -1.69
N VAL A 41 12.99 -4.41 -1.60
CA VAL A 41 11.70 -4.68 -2.23
C VAL A 41 10.58 -3.84 -1.61
N VAL A 42 10.50 -3.79 -0.28
CA VAL A 42 9.52 -2.97 0.46
C VAL A 42 9.61 -1.50 0.05
N ASN A 43 10.81 -0.94 0.09
CA ASN A 43 11.04 0.48 -0.21
C ASN A 43 10.82 0.83 -1.68
N ASN A 44 11.33 0.01 -2.62
CA ASN A 44 11.27 0.35 -4.04
C ASN A 44 9.98 -0.11 -4.74
N CYS A 45 9.23 -1.05 -4.16
CA CYS A 45 7.96 -1.51 -4.73
C CYS A 45 6.73 -0.98 -3.99
N ASN A 46 6.92 -0.21 -2.91
CA ASN A 46 5.86 0.36 -2.08
C ASN A 46 4.87 -0.72 -1.58
N VAL A 47 5.42 -1.78 -0.98
CA VAL A 47 4.68 -2.89 -0.38
C VAL A 47 5.08 -3.04 1.09
N SER A 48 4.20 -3.53 1.95
CA SER A 48 4.55 -3.81 3.35
C SER A 48 5.33 -5.12 3.49
N PHE A 49 6.08 -5.25 4.59
CA PHE A 49 6.72 -6.52 4.97
C PHE A 49 5.69 -7.63 5.14
N ASP A 50 4.55 -7.33 5.76
CA ASP A 50 3.47 -8.30 5.99
C ASP A 50 2.95 -8.87 4.67
N TRP A 51 2.70 -8.00 3.68
CA TRP A 51 2.30 -8.42 2.34
C TRP A 51 3.37 -9.31 1.68
N LEU A 52 4.66 -8.94 1.81
CA LEU A 52 5.78 -9.63 1.17
C LEU A 52 6.05 -11.01 1.78
N LEU A 53 5.96 -11.14 3.11
CA LEU A 53 6.30 -12.35 3.85
C LEU A 53 5.15 -13.36 3.90
N ILE A 54 3.91 -12.87 3.98
CA ILE A 54 2.71 -13.70 4.17
C ILE A 54 1.91 -13.80 2.84
N GLY A 55 2.48 -13.31 1.75
CA GLY A 55 2.06 -13.59 0.38
C GLY A 55 0.81 -12.85 -0.09
N GLY A 56 0.57 -11.64 0.45
CA GLY A 56 -0.66 -10.89 0.20
C GLY A 56 -1.94 -11.63 0.62
N ARG A 57 -1.80 -12.73 1.36
CA ARG A 57 -2.89 -13.53 1.92
C ARG A 57 -3.07 -13.31 3.42
N LEU A 58 -2.55 -12.22 4.00
CA LEU A 58 -3.18 -11.73 5.22
C LEU A 58 -4.53 -11.20 4.81
N PHE A 59 -5.52 -12.08 4.99
CA PHE A 59 -6.93 -11.82 5.08
C PHE A 59 -7.45 -10.93 3.92
N ALA A 60 -8.43 -11.45 3.16
CA ALA A 60 -9.59 -10.60 2.98
C ALA A 60 -10.07 -10.29 4.40
N SER A 61 -9.43 -9.33 5.08
CA SER A 61 -10.00 -8.73 6.25
C SER A 61 -11.33 -8.25 5.71
N GLU A 62 -12.43 -8.68 6.31
CA GLU A 62 -13.61 -7.82 6.36
C GLU A 62 -13.04 -6.41 6.49
N LYS A 63 -13.31 -5.54 5.49
CA LYS A 63 -12.69 -4.21 5.45
C LYS A 63 -12.80 -3.70 6.87
N ASP A 64 -11.66 -3.49 7.52
CA ASP A 64 -11.72 -3.13 8.92
C ASP A 64 -12.53 -1.84 9.04
N GLU A 65 -13.13 -1.62 10.21
CA GLU A 65 -14.06 -0.50 10.41
C GLU A 65 -13.43 0.84 9.98
N THR A 66 -12.11 0.97 10.13
CA THR A 66 -11.33 2.14 9.68
C THR A 66 -11.34 2.26 8.15
N THR A 67 -11.09 1.18 7.44
CA THR A 67 -11.08 1.14 5.97
C THR A 67 -12.47 1.43 5.39
N LEU A 68 -13.53 0.88 6.01
CA LEU A 68 -14.91 1.19 5.64
C LEU A 68 -15.25 2.66 5.86
N LEU A 69 -14.82 3.23 6.98
CA LEU A 69 -15.02 4.63 7.30
C LEU A 69 -14.29 5.54 6.30
N LEU A 70 -13.03 5.24 5.98
CA LEU A 70 -12.24 6.01 5.02
C LEU A 70 -12.85 6.00 3.62
N ASP A 71 -13.40 4.88 3.19
CA ASP A 71 -14.08 4.79 1.89
C ASP A 71 -15.34 5.65 1.84
N LYS A 72 -16.18 5.62 2.89
CA LYS A 72 -17.34 6.50 3.00
C LYS A 72 -16.97 7.98 3.05
N LEU A 73 -15.90 8.33 3.76
CA LEU A 73 -15.39 9.70 3.80
C LEU A 73 -14.90 10.15 2.42
N ARG A 74 -14.22 9.28 1.67
CA ARG A 74 -13.81 9.57 0.28
C ARG A 74 -15.00 9.78 -0.63
N GLU A 75 -16.04 8.97 -0.50
CA GLU A 75 -17.28 9.11 -1.27
C GLU A 75 -17.94 10.47 -1.00
N LEU A 76 -18.12 10.84 0.27
CA LEU A 76 -18.69 12.12 0.67
C LEU A 76 -17.87 13.32 0.19
N LEU A 77 -16.54 13.25 0.31
CA LEU A 77 -15.65 14.35 -0.07
C LEU A 77 -15.47 14.50 -1.58
N ASN A 78 -15.77 13.48 -2.37
CA ASN A 78 -15.72 13.50 -3.83
C ASN A 78 -17.10 13.44 -4.48
N HIS A 79 -18.17 13.60 -3.71
CA HIS A 79 -19.55 13.59 -4.20
C HIS A 79 -19.75 14.65 -5.30
N GLU A 80 -20.58 14.38 -6.31
CA GLU A 80 -20.79 15.29 -7.44
C GLU A 80 -21.35 16.65 -7.01
N ASP A 81 -22.27 16.62 -6.04
CA ASP A 81 -22.87 17.80 -5.43
C ASP A 81 -21.86 18.60 -4.56
N PRO A 82 -21.56 19.87 -4.91
CA PRO A 82 -20.68 20.73 -4.12
C PRO A 82 -21.17 21.00 -2.70
N ASP A 83 -22.47 21.04 -2.46
CA ASP A 83 -23.03 21.35 -1.15
C ASP A 83 -22.84 20.18 -0.18
N ILE A 84 -22.93 18.95 -0.67
CA ILE A 84 -22.61 17.73 0.11
C ILE A 84 -21.13 17.72 0.51
N ARG A 85 -20.22 18.07 -0.41
CA ARG A 85 -18.78 18.18 -0.09
C ARG A 85 -18.52 19.27 0.95
N ALA A 86 -19.16 20.43 0.81
CA ALA A 86 -19.01 21.55 1.73
C ALA A 86 -19.54 21.19 3.13
N TRP A 87 -20.73 20.60 3.20
CA TRP A 87 -21.33 20.10 4.43
C TRP A 87 -20.41 19.08 5.13
N ALA A 88 -19.89 18.08 4.40
CA ALA A 88 -19.03 17.04 4.97
C ALA A 88 -17.76 17.63 5.61
N LYS A 89 -17.11 18.61 4.95
CA LYS A 89 -15.93 19.30 5.50
C LYS A 89 -16.24 20.06 6.79
N VAL A 90 -17.39 20.73 6.87
CA VAL A 90 -17.81 21.46 8.08
C VAL A 90 -18.07 20.49 9.22
N GLN A 91 -18.75 19.37 8.95
CA GLN A 91 -19.04 18.37 9.97
C GLN A 91 -17.76 17.75 10.52
N ILE A 92 -16.85 17.30 9.65
CA ILE A 92 -15.57 16.71 10.08
C ILE A 92 -14.81 17.70 10.99
N LYS A 93 -14.69 18.97 10.60
CA LYS A 93 -14.02 19.98 11.44
C LYS A 93 -14.67 20.13 12.81
N LYS A 94 -16.01 20.19 12.86
CA LYS A 94 -16.74 20.32 14.13
C LYS A 94 -16.59 19.09 15.01
N SER A 95 -16.72 17.89 14.43
CA SER A 95 -16.64 16.62 15.15
C SER A 95 -15.29 16.37 15.80
N PHE A 96 -14.22 16.94 15.26
CA PHE A 96 -12.87 16.77 15.82
C PHE A 96 -12.29 18.05 16.45
N ALA A 97 -13.07 19.14 16.53
CA ALA A 97 -12.58 20.41 17.03
C ALA A 97 -11.94 20.28 18.43
N GLU A 98 -12.57 19.51 19.32
CA GLU A 98 -12.11 19.26 20.69
C GLU A 98 -10.79 18.47 20.80
N TYR A 99 -10.34 17.83 19.71
CA TYR A 99 -9.09 17.04 19.68
C TYR A 99 -7.92 17.77 18.99
N PHE A 100 -8.17 18.94 18.41
CA PHE A 100 -7.17 19.71 17.65
C PHE A 100 -6.92 21.12 18.21
N GLU A 101 -7.62 21.51 19.28
CA GLU A 101 -7.31 22.71 20.07
C GLU A 101 -6.34 22.33 21.20
N GLU A 102 -5.03 22.46 20.93
CA GLU A 102 -3.97 22.61 21.94
C GLU A 102 -3.67 24.09 22.19
#